data_AF-A0A9D4BUF1-F1
#
_entry.id   AF-A0A9D4BUF1-F1
#
_cell.length_a   1.000
_cell.length_b   1.000
_cell.length_c   1.000
_cell.angle_alpha   90.00
_cell.angle_beta   90.00
_cell.angle_gamma   90.00
#
_symmetry.space_group_name_H-M   'P 1'
#
loop_
_entity.id
_entity.type
_entity.pdbx_description
1 polymer ?
#
loop_
_entity_poly.entity_id
_entity_poly.type
_entity_poly.pdbx_seq_one_letter_code
_entity_poly.pdbx_strand_id
1 'polypeptide(L)'
;MLFFGIGKHQLLALQQHVREHGLTPRVHGNRGRKPKHAICYDDVMHVVHFIRYYADERGLPQPADTRGVDNVPTVYLTSDTTKTNLHQKYPTSCTEAGFRVIYITASKEIWRTCLPLIRIAGPRDDVYAKCEKLRRGVMDAVTEEEKLTATDSLRNHILLAQNVIMFDM
;
A
#
# COMPACT_ATOMS: atom_id res chain seq x y z
N MET A 1 24.64 28.61 14.47
CA MET A 1 25.51 27.48 14.84
C MET A 1 24.67 26.46 15.60
N LEU A 2 24.43 25.29 15.01
CA LEU A 2 23.75 24.15 15.64
C LEU A 2 24.83 23.31 16.32
N PHE A 3 24.90 23.29 17.64
CA PHE A 3 25.72 22.32 18.37
C PHE A 3 24.83 21.09 18.60
N PHE A 4 25.25 19.89 18.18
CA PHE A 4 24.47 18.63 18.25
C PHE A 4 23.14 18.58 17.47
N GLY A 5 22.96 19.39 16.41
CA GLY A 5 21.76 19.32 15.58
C GLY A 5 20.46 19.83 16.23
N ILE A 6 20.56 20.43 17.42
CA ILE A 6 19.44 21.04 18.14
C ILE A 6 19.43 22.55 17.96
N GLY A 7 18.23 23.12 17.74
CA GLY A 7 18.05 24.56 17.57
C GLY A 7 18.28 25.34 18.88
N LYS A 8 18.71 26.60 18.78
CA LYS A 8 18.97 27.49 19.93
C LYS A 8 17.80 27.53 20.92
N HIS A 9 16.56 27.62 20.41
CA HIS A 9 15.36 27.65 21.25
C HIS A 9 15.17 26.34 22.05
N GLN A 10 15.41 25.19 21.40
CA GLN A 10 15.31 23.89 22.07
C GLN A 10 16.39 23.75 23.15
N LEU A 11 17.61 24.19 22.87
CA LEU A 11 18.70 24.17 23.84
C LEU A 11 18.40 25.05 25.06
N LEU A 12 17.92 26.28 24.85
CA LEU A 12 17.53 27.18 25.94
C LEU A 12 16.39 26.60 26.78
N ALA A 13 15.38 26.02 26.14
CA ALA A 13 14.27 25.36 26.84
C ALA A 13 14.73 24.14 27.65
N LEU A 14 15.71 23.37 27.15
CA LEU A 14 16.32 22.26 27.90
C LEU A 14 17.14 22.77 29.08
N GLN A 15 17.98 23.79 28.90
CA GLN A 15 18.75 24.40 30.00
C GLN A 15 17.85 24.93 31.11
N GLN A 16 16.74 25.60 30.73
CA GLN A 16 15.77 26.10 31.70
C GLN A 16 15.11 24.96 32.47
N HIS A 17 14.67 23.91 31.76
CA HIS A 17 14.07 22.73 32.40
C HIS A 17 15.02 22.05 33.39
N VAL A 18 16.29 21.85 32.99
CA VAL A 18 17.29 21.24 33.89
C VAL A 18 17.54 22.12 35.12
N ARG A 19 17.55 23.45 34.96
CA ARG A 19 17.71 24.37 36.09
C ARG A 19 16.53 24.31 37.07
N GLU A 20 15.31 24.21 36.57
CA GLU A 20 14.09 24.24 37.38
C GLU A 20 13.70 22.88 37.98
N HIS A 21 13.88 21.79 37.23
CA HIS A 21 13.33 20.47 37.55
C HIS A 21 14.42 19.37 37.65
N GLY A 22 15.69 19.74 37.48
CA GLY A 22 16.81 18.79 37.47
C GLY A 22 16.82 17.88 36.23
N LEU A 23 17.51 16.75 36.34
CA LEU A 23 17.63 15.74 35.27
C LEU A 23 16.42 14.82 35.20
N THR A 24 15.23 15.41 35.10
CA THR A 24 13.97 14.67 34.96
C THR A 24 13.47 14.73 33.51
N PRO A 25 12.87 13.65 32.97
CA PRO A 25 12.25 13.68 31.65
C PRO A 25 11.18 14.77 31.57
N ARG A 26 11.20 15.57 30.50
CA ARG A 26 10.15 16.55 30.24
C ARG A 26 8.85 15.81 29.96
N VAL A 27 7.83 16.06 30.77
CA VAL A 27 6.48 15.52 30.55
C VAL A 27 5.64 16.59 29.86
N HIS A 28 5.05 16.26 28.71
CA HIS A 28 4.14 17.16 28.03
C HIS A 28 2.89 17.38 28.89
N GLY A 29 2.37 18.62 28.93
CA GLY A 29 1.11 18.97 29.61
C GLY A 29 -0.15 18.22 29.12
N ASN A 30 -0.06 17.43 28.05
CA ASN A 30 -1.14 16.55 27.58
C ASN A 30 -1.17 15.20 28.32
N ARG A 31 -0.49 15.10 29.46
CA ARG A 31 -0.45 13.88 30.27
C ARG A 31 -1.87 13.41 30.63
N GLY A 32 -2.19 12.16 30.30
CA GLY A 32 -3.49 11.55 30.60
C GLY A 32 -4.66 12.03 29.73
N ARG A 33 -4.42 12.91 28.74
CA ARG A 33 -5.46 13.38 27.82
C ARG A 33 -5.18 12.87 26.41
N LYS A 34 -6.16 12.17 25.82
CA LYS A 34 -6.08 11.79 24.40
C LYS A 34 -6.18 13.06 23.55
N PRO A 35 -5.30 13.28 22.56
CA PRO A 35 -5.41 14.41 21.65
C PRO A 35 -6.78 14.43 20.96
N LYS A 36 -7.37 15.63 20.78
CA LYS A 36 -8.68 15.79 20.11
C LYS A 36 -8.75 15.13 18.73
N HIS A 37 -7.63 15.11 18.01
CA HIS A 37 -7.49 14.55 16.67
C HIS A 37 -6.80 13.19 16.65
N ALA A 38 -6.71 12.52 17.81
CA ALA A 38 -6.20 11.17 17.83
C ALA A 38 -7.15 10.23 17.06
N ILE A 39 -6.55 9.28 16.37
CA ILE A 39 -7.26 8.22 15.65
C ILE A 39 -7.94 7.32 16.69
N CYS A 40 -9.22 7.05 16.52
CA CYS A 40 -9.97 6.09 17.32
C CYS A 40 -10.07 4.74 16.59
N TYR A 41 -10.73 3.78 17.23
CA TYR A 41 -10.94 2.46 16.63
C TYR A 41 -11.83 2.55 15.38
N ASP A 42 -12.90 3.33 15.43
CA ASP A 42 -13.85 3.47 14.31
C ASP A 42 -13.18 4.03 13.06
N ASP A 43 -12.32 5.03 13.24
CA ASP A 43 -11.46 5.56 12.18
C ASP A 43 -10.62 4.48 11.49
N VAL A 44 -10.00 3.58 12.26
CA VAL A 44 -9.22 2.46 11.74
C VAL A 44 -10.11 1.51 10.97
N MET A 45 -11.28 1.17 11.53
CA MET A 45 -12.24 0.27 10.92
C MET A 45 -12.77 0.80 9.59
N HIS A 46 -13.07 2.10 9.49
CA HIS A 46 -13.53 2.71 8.23
C HIS A 46 -12.47 2.62 7.14
N VAL A 47 -11.21 2.90 7.46
CA VAL A 47 -10.10 2.74 6.50
C VAL A 47 -9.94 1.28 6.08
N VAL A 48 -10.00 0.36 7.04
CA VAL A 48 -9.85 -1.08 6.76
C VAL A 48 -10.99 -1.58 5.86
N HIS A 49 -12.23 -1.22 6.17
CA HIS A 49 -13.40 -1.61 5.39
C HIS A 49 -13.35 -1.04 3.97
N PHE A 50 -12.98 0.23 3.83
CA PHE A 50 -12.82 0.84 2.53
C PHE A 50 -11.78 0.13 1.65
N ILE A 51 -10.60 -0.17 2.20
CA ILE A 51 -9.54 -0.84 1.43
C ILE A 51 -9.93 -2.28 1.10
N ARG A 52 -10.56 -3.00 2.03
CA ARG A 52 -11.07 -4.36 1.78
C ARG A 52 -12.12 -4.38 0.69
N TYR A 53 -13.12 -3.51 0.79
CA TYR A 53 -14.16 -3.39 -0.23
C TYR A 53 -13.57 -3.13 -1.62
N TYR A 54 -12.60 -2.21 -1.72
CA TYR A 54 -11.92 -1.96 -2.98
C TYR A 54 -11.14 -3.18 -3.49
N ALA A 55 -10.49 -3.92 -2.59
CA ALA A 55 -9.75 -5.12 -2.96
C ALA A 55 -10.67 -6.29 -3.32
N ASP A 56 -11.86 -6.39 -2.74
CA ASP A 56 -12.84 -7.40 -3.08
C ASP A 56 -13.44 -7.11 -4.47
N GLU A 57 -13.63 -5.83 -4.83
CA GLU A 57 -14.16 -5.42 -6.14
C GLU A 57 -13.10 -5.50 -7.25
N ARG A 58 -11.85 -5.08 -6.97
CA ARG A 58 -10.81 -4.84 -7.99
C ARG A 58 -9.54 -5.66 -7.82
N GLY A 59 -9.41 -6.39 -6.71
CA GLY A 59 -8.23 -7.18 -6.42
C GLY A 59 -8.23 -8.50 -7.16
N LEU A 60 -7.02 -8.94 -7.53
CA LEU A 60 -6.78 -10.24 -8.12
C LEU A 60 -6.05 -11.12 -7.10
N PRO A 61 -6.52 -12.36 -6.84
CA PRO A 61 -5.77 -13.29 -6.02
C PRO A 61 -4.48 -13.69 -6.74
N GLN A 62 -3.39 -13.87 -5.99
CA GLN A 62 -2.13 -14.33 -6.57
C GLN A 62 -2.31 -15.71 -7.23
N PRO A 63 -2.01 -15.89 -8.54
CA PRO A 63 -2.32 -17.12 -9.28
C PRO A 63 -1.58 -18.38 -8.79
N ALA A 64 -0.47 -18.21 -8.08
CA ALA A 64 0.39 -19.28 -7.62
C ALA A 64 0.94 -18.98 -6.22
N ASP A 65 0.05 -18.80 -5.24
CA ASP A 65 0.49 -18.63 -3.86
C ASP A 65 0.93 -19.99 -3.25
N THR A 66 2.17 -20.37 -3.52
CA THR A 66 2.80 -21.53 -2.88
C THR A 66 3.48 -21.16 -1.55
N ARG A 67 3.44 -19.88 -1.14
CA ARG A 67 4.28 -19.35 -0.03
C ARG A 67 3.59 -18.28 0.83
N GLY A 68 2.27 -18.29 0.91
CA GLY A 68 1.52 -17.42 1.80
C GLY A 68 1.79 -17.80 3.26
N VAL A 69 1.86 -16.80 4.14
CA VAL A 69 1.75 -17.03 5.58
C VAL A 69 0.36 -17.62 5.82
N ASP A 70 0.31 -18.83 6.39
CA ASP A 70 -0.92 -19.52 6.79
C ASP A 70 -1.92 -19.89 5.67
N ASN A 71 -1.47 -20.10 4.42
CA ASN A 71 -2.31 -20.46 3.26
C ASN A 71 -3.35 -19.39 2.85
N VAL A 72 -3.25 -18.15 3.34
CA VAL A 72 -4.13 -17.06 2.89
C VAL A 72 -3.52 -16.41 1.65
N PRO A 73 -4.20 -16.44 0.48
CA PRO A 73 -3.65 -15.87 -0.73
C PRO A 73 -3.53 -14.35 -0.61
N THR A 74 -2.39 -13.82 -1.03
CA THR A 74 -2.20 -12.36 -1.16
C THR A 74 -3.11 -11.83 -2.26
N VAL A 75 -3.83 -10.73 -1.97
CA VAL A 75 -4.68 -10.02 -2.93
C VAL A 75 -3.90 -8.83 -3.50
N TYR A 76 -3.79 -8.80 -4.82
CA TYR A 76 -3.08 -7.75 -5.54
C TYR A 76 -4.06 -6.81 -6.24
N LEU A 77 -4.00 -5.54 -5.87
CA LEU A 77 -4.56 -4.44 -6.63
C LEU A 77 -3.69 -4.22 -7.87
N THR A 78 -4.31 -3.83 -8.97
CA THR A 78 -3.65 -3.56 -10.25
C THR A 78 -2.59 -2.46 -10.14
N SER A 79 -1.56 -2.55 -10.99
CA SER A 79 -0.39 -1.65 -10.97
C SER A 79 -0.69 -0.22 -11.43
N ASP A 80 -1.85 0.02 -12.05
CA ASP A 80 -2.39 1.34 -12.39
C ASP A 80 -2.88 2.12 -11.15
N THR A 81 -3.09 1.43 -10.03
CA THR A 81 -3.58 2.02 -8.79
C THR A 81 -2.46 2.20 -7.77
N THR A 82 -2.33 3.41 -7.22
CA THR A 82 -1.42 3.68 -6.09
C THR A 82 -2.19 3.84 -4.78
N LYS A 83 -1.51 3.69 -3.63
CA LYS A 83 -2.13 3.99 -2.32
C LYS A 83 -2.65 5.42 -2.24
N THR A 84 -2.01 6.33 -2.97
CA THR A 84 -2.43 7.74 -3.06
C THR A 84 -3.70 7.87 -3.90
N ASN A 85 -3.76 7.24 -5.08
CA ASN A 85 -4.95 7.26 -5.93
C ASN A 85 -6.15 6.64 -5.21
N LEU A 86 -5.93 5.55 -4.48
CA LEU A 86 -6.98 4.93 -3.67
C LEU A 86 -7.44 5.86 -2.55
N HIS A 87 -6.51 6.50 -1.83
CA HIS A 87 -6.85 7.46 -0.78
C HIS A 87 -7.60 8.69 -1.32
N GLN A 88 -7.37 9.11 -2.56
CA GLN A 88 -8.15 10.20 -3.17
C GLN A 88 -9.65 9.88 -3.30
N LYS A 89 -10.02 8.60 -3.40
CA LYS A 89 -11.42 8.14 -3.45
C LYS A 89 -12.05 8.00 -2.05
N TYR A 90 -11.22 7.91 -1.00
CA TYR A 90 -11.66 7.69 0.38
C TYR A 90 -12.53 8.82 0.97
N PRO A 91 -12.21 10.12 0.79
CA PRO A 91 -13.04 11.21 1.30
C PRO A 91 -14.49 11.17 0.81
N THR A 92 -14.72 10.78 -0.44
CA THR A 92 -16.06 10.64 -1.00
C THR A 92 -16.85 9.56 -0.26
N SER A 93 -16.27 8.37 -0.11
CA SER A 93 -16.86 7.27 0.65
C SER A 93 -17.14 7.65 2.12
N CYS A 94 -16.24 8.42 2.74
CA CYS A 94 -16.46 8.91 4.10
C CYS A 94 -17.62 9.90 4.18
N THR A 95 -17.72 10.83 3.23
CA THR A 95 -18.74 11.88 3.24
C THR A 95 -20.13 11.27 3.07
N GLU A 96 -20.27 10.29 2.19
CA GLU A 96 -21.53 9.56 1.96
C GLU A 96 -21.98 8.78 3.21
N ALA A 97 -21.03 8.21 3.96
CA ALA A 97 -21.31 7.45 5.17
C ALA A 97 -21.31 8.30 6.46
N GLY A 98 -21.01 9.60 6.39
CA GLY A 98 -20.93 10.50 7.54
C GLY A 98 -19.70 10.27 8.44
N PHE A 99 -18.63 9.68 7.92
CA PHE A 99 -17.41 9.38 8.66
C PHE A 99 -16.37 10.50 8.58
N ARG A 100 -15.50 10.58 9.60
CA ARG A 100 -14.36 11.48 9.60
C ARG A 100 -13.31 11.02 8.58
N VAL A 101 -12.87 11.95 7.74
CA VAL A 101 -11.76 11.71 6.81
C VAL A 101 -10.43 11.74 7.58
N ILE A 102 -9.60 10.74 7.33
CA ILE A 102 -8.26 10.61 7.91
C ILE A 102 -7.21 10.95 6.84
N TYR A 103 -6.12 11.55 7.28
CA TYR A 103 -4.98 11.90 6.45
C TYR A 103 -4.29 10.66 5.85
N ILE A 104 -3.70 10.85 4.66
CA ILE A 104 -3.10 9.77 3.86
C ILE A 104 -2.01 8.98 4.59
N THR A 105 -1.18 9.64 5.41
CA THR A 105 -0.08 8.96 6.10
C THR A 105 -0.60 7.99 7.16
N ALA A 106 -1.68 8.32 7.88
CA ALA A 106 -2.33 7.39 8.79
C ALA A 106 -3.04 6.26 8.04
N SER A 107 -3.74 6.57 6.95
CA SER A 107 -4.37 5.54 6.12
C SER A 107 -3.34 4.52 5.61
N LYS A 108 -2.17 4.99 5.14
CA LYS A 108 -1.05 4.13 4.72
C LYS A 108 -0.51 3.26 5.85
N GLU A 109 -0.42 3.80 7.07
CA GLU A 109 0.06 3.07 8.24
C GLU A 109 -0.95 2.02 8.73
N ILE A 110 -2.24 2.37 8.73
CA ILE A 110 -3.35 1.45 9.00
C ILE A 110 -3.34 0.31 7.98
N TRP A 111 -3.22 0.61 6.69
CA TRP A 111 -3.10 -0.41 5.64
C TRP A 111 -1.91 -1.33 5.91
N ARG A 112 -0.72 -0.77 6.14
CA ARG A 112 0.51 -1.55 6.40
C ARG A 112 0.34 -2.51 7.59
N THR A 113 -0.36 -2.08 8.63
CA THR A 113 -0.49 -2.83 9.89
C THR A 113 -1.64 -3.83 9.86
N CYS A 114 -2.80 -3.42 9.35
CA CYS A 114 -4.04 -4.20 9.42
C CYS A 114 -4.33 -5.03 8.16
N LEU A 115 -3.75 -4.68 7.02
CA LEU A 115 -4.01 -5.31 5.72
C LEU A 115 -2.71 -5.65 4.96
N PRO A 116 -1.77 -6.40 5.57
CA PRO A 116 -0.47 -6.70 4.95
C PRO A 116 -0.58 -7.61 3.71
N LEU A 117 -1.69 -8.34 3.58
CA LEU A 117 -1.98 -9.25 2.46
C LEU A 117 -2.68 -8.56 1.29
N ILE A 118 -3.08 -7.29 1.43
CA ILE A 118 -3.59 -6.49 0.30
C ILE A 118 -2.45 -5.61 -0.19
N ARG A 119 -1.97 -5.89 -1.40
CA ARG A 119 -0.80 -5.22 -1.98
C ARG A 119 -1.13 -4.58 -3.31
N ILE A 120 -0.34 -3.61 -3.72
CA ILE A 120 -0.38 -3.12 -5.10
C ILE A 120 0.64 -3.95 -5.87
N ALA A 121 0.23 -4.48 -7.02
CA ALA A 121 1.09 -5.29 -7.87
C ALA A 121 2.30 -4.46 -8.33
N GLY A 122 3.50 -4.93 -7.99
CA GLY A 122 4.71 -4.48 -8.65
C GLY A 122 4.93 -5.20 -9.98
N PRO A 123 5.95 -4.82 -10.77
CA PRO A 123 6.28 -5.46 -12.05
C PRO A 123 6.66 -6.95 -11.99
N ARG A 124 6.83 -7.52 -10.79
CA ARG A 124 7.07 -8.95 -10.58
C ARG A 124 5.85 -9.67 -10.01
N ASP A 125 4.86 -8.92 -9.52
CA ASP A 125 3.61 -9.44 -8.96
C ASP A 125 2.50 -9.48 -10.03
N ASP A 126 2.66 -8.74 -11.13
CA ASP A 126 1.71 -8.67 -12.26
C ASP A 126 1.70 -9.92 -13.16
N VAL A 127 2.42 -10.97 -12.78
CA VAL A 127 2.67 -12.08 -13.69
C VAL A 127 1.61 -13.17 -13.53
N TYR A 128 0.59 -13.07 -14.37
CA TYR A 128 -0.30 -14.20 -14.63
C TYR A 128 0.51 -15.43 -15.05
N ALA A 129 0.19 -16.62 -14.52
CA ALA A 129 0.99 -17.83 -14.73
C ALA A 129 1.24 -18.15 -16.24
N LYS A 130 0.27 -17.82 -17.10
CA LYS A 130 0.42 -17.94 -18.56
C LYS A 130 1.40 -16.92 -19.14
N CYS A 131 1.35 -15.66 -18.68
CA CYS A 131 2.33 -14.64 -19.05
C CYS A 131 3.75 -15.07 -18.68
N GLU A 132 3.94 -15.62 -17.47
CA GLU A 132 5.24 -16.07 -17.00
C GLU A 132 5.78 -17.20 -17.86
N LYS A 133 4.95 -18.21 -18.13
CA LYS A 133 5.32 -19.36 -18.96
C LYS A 133 5.72 -18.91 -20.38
N LEU A 134 4.98 -17.98 -20.96
CA LEU A 134 5.26 -17.47 -22.31
C LEU A 134 6.53 -16.60 -22.34
N ARG A 135 6.73 -15.71 -21.36
CA ARG A 135 7.97 -14.93 -21.23
C ARG A 135 9.20 -15.84 -21.08
N ARG A 136 9.08 -16.87 -20.24
CA ARG A 136 10.15 -17.85 -20.04
C ARG A 136 10.45 -18.65 -21.30
N GLY A 137 9.41 -19.06 -22.04
CA GLY A 137 9.58 -19.71 -23.34
C GLY A 137 10.36 -18.86 -24.36
N VAL A 138 10.19 -17.53 -24.34
CA VAL A 138 11.01 -16.63 -25.18
C VAL A 138 12.45 -16.56 -24.71
N MET A 139 12.70 -16.54 -23.40
CA MET A 139 14.05 -16.50 -22.84
C MET A 139 14.83 -17.81 -23.04
N ASP A 140 14.13 -18.94 -22.96
CA ASP A 140 14.73 -20.27 -23.07
C ASP A 140 14.93 -20.73 -24.54
N ALA A 141 14.32 -20.04 -25.50
CA ALA A 141 14.42 -20.36 -26.92
C ALA A 141 15.83 -20.12 -27.47
N VAL A 142 16.40 -21.13 -28.11
CA VAL A 142 17.80 -21.09 -28.57
C VAL A 142 17.87 -20.83 -30.08
N THR A 143 16.99 -21.46 -30.85
CA THR A 143 16.96 -21.29 -32.31
C THR A 143 16.08 -20.10 -32.74
N GLU A 144 16.31 -19.58 -33.95
CA GLU A 144 15.50 -18.49 -34.49
C GLU A 144 14.03 -18.91 -34.70
N GLU A 145 13.79 -20.15 -35.11
CA GLU A 145 12.44 -20.70 -35.29
C GLU A 145 11.70 -20.85 -33.96
N GLU A 146 12.37 -21.31 -32.90
CA GLU A 146 11.82 -21.38 -31.54
C GLU A 146 11.51 -19.98 -31.00
N LYS A 147 12.43 -19.03 -31.18
CA LYS A 147 12.22 -17.63 -30.75
C LYS A 147 11.04 -16.99 -31.45
N LEU A 148 10.91 -17.18 -32.77
CA LEU A 148 9.78 -16.66 -33.53
C LEU A 148 8.47 -17.22 -32.98
N THR A 149 8.39 -18.54 -32.81
CA THR A 149 7.19 -19.24 -32.30
C THR A 149 6.83 -18.80 -30.88
N ALA A 150 7.82 -18.70 -29.99
CA ALA A 150 7.61 -18.26 -28.61
C ALA A 150 7.16 -16.80 -28.53
N THR A 151 7.74 -15.94 -29.38
CA THR A 151 7.40 -14.51 -29.43
C THR A 151 6.00 -14.29 -29.98
N ASP A 152 5.60 -15.02 -31.03
CA ASP A 152 4.24 -14.98 -31.57
C ASP A 152 3.20 -15.48 -30.57
N SER A 153 3.54 -16.52 -29.80
CA SER A 153 2.67 -17.03 -28.74
C SER A 153 2.45 -16.00 -27.64
N LEU A 154 3.51 -15.29 -27.23
CA LEU A 154 3.42 -14.19 -26.26
C LEU A 154 2.62 -13.00 -26.83
N ARG A 155 2.89 -12.62 -28.09
CA ARG A 155 2.20 -11.53 -28.78
C ARG A 155 0.71 -11.80 -28.88
N ASN A 156 0.31 -12.99 -29.32
CA ASN A 156 -1.09 -13.39 -29.43
C ASN A 156 -1.79 -13.38 -28.06
N HIS A 157 -1.11 -13.83 -27.00
CA HIS A 157 -1.65 -13.76 -25.65
C HIS A 157 -1.92 -12.32 -25.20
N ILE A 158 -0.99 -11.39 -25.47
CA ILE A 158 -1.15 -9.96 -25.13
C ILE A 158 -2.30 -9.35 -25.93
N LEU A 159 -2.40 -9.61 -27.23
CA LEU A 159 -3.48 -9.10 -28.08
C LEU A 159 -4.86 -9.58 -27.61
N LEU A 160 -4.97 -10.85 -27.23
CA LEU A 160 -6.20 -11.39 -26.64
C LEU A 160 -6.56 -10.69 -25.34
N ALA A 161 -5.59 -10.47 -24.44
CA ALA A 161 -5.83 -9.79 -23.17
C ALA A 161 -6.29 -8.33 -23.39
N GLN A 162 -5.68 -7.61 -24.34
CA GLN A 162 -6.08 -6.25 -24.71
C GLN A 162 -7.51 -6.17 -25.26
N ASN A 163 -7.92 -7.16 -26.06
CA ASN A 163 -9.25 -7.21 -26.64
C ASN A 163 -10.34 -7.60 -25.63
N VAL A 164 -10.03 -8.42 -24.63
CA VAL A 164 -10.97 -8.75 -23.53
C VAL A 164 -11.22 -7.53 -22.65
N ILE A 165 -10.19 -6.75 -22.33
CA ILE A 165 -10.32 -5.53 -21.51
C ILE A 165 -11.19 -4.45 -22.20
N MET A 166 -11.28 -4.46 -23.53
CA MET A 166 -12.13 -3.54 -24.30
C MET A 166 -13.63 -3.91 -24.29
N PHE A 167 -14.00 -5.14 -23.91
CA PHE A 167 -15.40 -5.60 -23.89
C PHE A 167 -16.05 -5.57 -22.49
N ASP A 168 -15.26 -5.37 -21.43
CA ASP A 168 -15.71 -5.30 -20.03
C ASP A 168 -15.76 -3.85 -19.47
N MET A 169 -15.77 -2.83 -20.35
CA MET A 169 -15.89 -1.40 -19.99
C MET A 169 -17.14 -0.79 -20.64
#